data_AF-A0A1V5RQ06-F1
#
_entry.id   AF-A0A1V5RQ06-F1
#
_cell.length_a   1.000
_cell.length_b   1.000
_cell.length_c   1.000
_cell.angle_alpha   90.00
_cell.angle_beta   90.00
_cell.angle_gamma   90.00
#
_symmetry.space_group_name_H-M   'P 1'
#
loop_
_entity.id
_entity.type
_entity.pdbx_description
1 polymer ?
#
loop_
_entity_poly.entity_id
_entity_poly.type
_entity_poly.pdbx_seq_one_letter_code
_entity_poly.pdbx_strand_id
1 'polypeptide(L)'
;MKKLSKKASQASNKIDKNTKLLDLLDNPKLVEVLQQHNLPCLFCPFARFEAQDLTLAQICQTYDLDIISLVKDLNAVFNIPQKKLGFKKSTPIKKIKKIKIKKI
;
A
#
# COMPACT_ATOMS: atom_id res chain seq x y z
N MET A 1 1.81 23.90 -23.74
CA MET A 1 2.16 22.76 -24.63
C MET A 1 0.97 21.82 -24.65
N LYS A 2 0.46 21.52 -25.85
CA LYS A 2 -0.82 20.85 -26.08
C LYS A 2 -0.70 19.34 -25.90
N LYS A 3 -1.63 18.81 -25.09
CA LYS A 3 -2.44 17.60 -25.29
C LYS A 3 -1.80 16.19 -25.17
N LEU A 4 -2.61 15.37 -24.49
CA LEU A 4 -2.87 13.92 -24.63
C LEU A 4 -1.98 12.96 -23.83
N SER A 5 -2.57 12.42 -22.77
CA SER A 5 -3.01 11.03 -22.87
C SER A 5 -4.39 10.86 -22.25
N LYS A 6 -5.40 10.77 -23.13
CA LYS A 6 -6.66 10.13 -22.77
C LYS A 6 -6.34 8.67 -22.48
N LYS A 7 -6.77 8.15 -21.33
CA LYS A 7 -7.27 6.77 -21.27
C LYS A 7 -8.31 6.61 -20.17
N ALA A 8 -9.55 6.92 -20.53
CA ALA A 8 -10.69 6.19 -19.99
C ALA A 8 -10.69 4.79 -20.64
N SER A 9 -10.37 3.74 -19.88
CA SER A 9 -10.59 2.30 -20.17
C SER A 9 -9.86 1.51 -19.06
N GLN A 10 -10.43 0.62 -18.23
CA GLN A 10 -11.59 -0.26 -18.30
C GLN A 10 -12.10 -0.47 -16.84
N ALA A 11 -13.40 -0.45 -16.52
CA ALA A 11 -14.41 -1.43 -16.88
C ALA A 11 -14.09 -2.87 -16.44
N SER A 12 -13.62 -3.04 -15.21
CA SER A 12 -14.10 -4.06 -14.25
C SER A 12 -13.54 -3.68 -12.88
N ASN A 13 -14.32 -3.74 -11.80
CA ASN A 13 -13.87 -3.42 -10.43
C ASN A 13 -12.84 -4.44 -9.88
N LYS A 14 -12.07 -5.07 -10.76
CA LYS A 14 -11.17 -6.17 -10.45
C LYS A 14 -9.73 -5.73 -10.64
N ILE A 15 -8.98 -5.79 -9.55
CA ILE A 15 -7.53 -5.57 -9.53
C ILE A 15 -6.86 -6.87 -9.96
N ASP A 16 -5.86 -6.75 -10.83
CA ASP A 16 -5.05 -7.87 -11.32
C ASP A 16 -3.55 -7.54 -11.19
N LYS A 17 -2.69 -8.49 -11.56
CA LYS A 17 -1.23 -8.37 -11.43
C LYS A 17 -0.62 -7.23 -12.27
N ASN A 18 -1.30 -6.86 -13.35
CA ASN A 18 -0.87 -5.83 -14.29
C ASN A 18 -1.36 -4.42 -13.90
N THR A 19 -2.14 -4.30 -12.81
CA THR A 19 -2.58 -3.01 -12.30
C THR A 19 -1.37 -2.20 -11.85
N LYS A 20 -1.33 -0.91 -12.22
CA LYS A 20 -0.26 0.00 -11.81
C LYS A 20 -0.37 0.27 -10.32
N LEU A 21 0.77 0.37 -9.63
CA LEU A 21 0.77 0.66 -8.21
C LEU A 21 0.20 2.06 -7.92
N LEU A 22 0.44 3.04 -8.80
CA LEU A 22 -0.08 4.40 -8.64
C LEU A 22 -1.61 4.44 -8.47
N ASP A 23 -2.34 3.65 -9.27
CA ASP A 23 -3.81 3.57 -9.21
C ASP A 23 -4.31 3.05 -7.85
N LEU A 24 -3.51 2.24 -7.16
CA LEU A 24 -3.81 1.70 -5.84
C LEU A 24 -3.48 2.71 -4.73
N LEU A 25 -2.40 3.48 -4.90
CA LEU A 25 -1.96 4.50 -3.94
C LEU A 25 -2.93 5.68 -3.83
N ASP A 26 -3.75 5.93 -4.85
CA ASP A 26 -4.75 6.99 -4.85
C ASP A 26 -5.96 6.66 -3.94
N ASN A 27 -6.16 5.39 -3.56
CA ASN A 27 -7.23 4.98 -2.65
C ASN A 27 -6.68 4.59 -1.26
N PRO A 28 -7.00 5.35 -0.19
CA PRO A 28 -6.45 5.10 1.14
C PRO A 28 -6.81 3.71 1.69
N LYS A 29 -7.96 3.13 1.30
CA LYS A 29 -8.36 1.78 1.74
C LYS A 29 -7.47 0.70 1.15
N LEU A 30 -7.00 0.88 -0.09
CA LEU A 30 -6.09 -0.06 -0.74
C LEU A 30 -4.67 0.09 -0.17
N VAL A 31 -4.27 1.31 0.18
CA VAL A 31 -3.00 1.57 0.89
C VAL A 31 -2.96 0.83 2.22
N GLU A 32 -4.04 0.79 2.99
CA GLU A 32 -4.10 0.01 4.24
C GLU A 32 -3.87 -1.49 4.01
N VAL A 33 -4.43 -2.06 2.94
CA VAL A 33 -4.17 -3.47 2.58
C VAL A 33 -2.71 -3.66 2.18
N LEU A 34 -2.15 -2.78 1.36
CA LEU A 34 -0.72 -2.84 1.00
C LEU A 34 0.21 -2.76 2.22
N GLN A 35 -0.17 -1.98 3.24
CA GLN A 35 0.55 -1.92 4.51
C GLN A 35 0.46 -3.23 5.29
N GLN A 36 -0.69 -3.91 5.28
CA GLN A 36 -0.86 -5.22 5.93
C GLN A 36 0.01 -6.29 5.31
N HIS A 37 0.29 -6.18 4.01
CA HIS A 37 1.21 -7.06 3.27
C HIS A 37 2.68 -6.66 3.42
N ASN A 38 3.01 -5.74 4.34
CA ASN A 38 4.37 -5.28 4.64
C ASN A 38 5.12 -4.67 3.45
N LEU A 39 4.42 -4.10 2.46
CA LEU A 39 5.09 -3.41 1.35
C LEU A 39 5.80 -2.14 1.88
N PRO A 40 7.14 -2.07 1.86
CA PRO A 40 7.85 -0.90 2.35
C PRO A 40 7.69 0.27 1.36
N CYS A 41 8.00 1.48 1.83
CA CYS A 41 8.13 2.68 0.99
C CYS A 41 6.83 3.22 0.34
N LEU A 42 5.64 2.84 0.80
CA LEU A 42 4.35 3.38 0.31
C LEU A 42 4.22 4.92 0.37
N PHE A 43 4.95 5.56 1.29
CA PHE A 43 4.96 7.02 1.48
C PHE A 43 6.25 7.68 1.00
N CYS A 44 7.18 6.92 0.41
CA CYS A 44 8.42 7.49 -0.09
C CYS A 44 8.12 8.24 -1.41
N PRO A 45 8.53 9.51 -1.55
CA PRO A 45 8.31 10.26 -2.78
C PRO A 45 8.98 9.60 -4.00
N PHE A 46 10.14 8.95 -3.78
CA PHE A 46 10.84 8.20 -4.83
C PHE A 46 10.07 6.94 -5.25
N ALA A 47 9.55 6.16 -4.29
CA ALA A 47 8.73 4.99 -4.61
C ALA A 47 7.44 5.36 -5.34
N ARG A 48 6.82 6.52 -5.02
CA ARG A 48 5.66 7.02 -5.76
C ARG A 48 6.02 7.42 -7.20
N PHE A 49 7.23 7.90 -7.43
CA PHE A 49 7.73 8.19 -8.78
C PHE A 49 7.89 6.90 -9.58
N GLU A 50 8.52 5.88 -9.01
CA GLU A 50 8.67 4.55 -9.65
C GLU A 50 7.32 3.85 -9.87
N ALA A 51 6.37 4.03 -8.94
CA ALA A 51 5.02 3.44 -9.00
C ALA A 51 4.20 3.87 -10.24
N GLN A 52 4.59 4.94 -10.93
CA GLN A 52 3.94 5.38 -12.17
C GLN A 52 4.11 4.37 -13.31
N ASP A 53 5.24 3.66 -13.32
CA ASP A 53 5.62 2.71 -14.36
C ASP A 53 5.64 1.26 -13.88
N LEU A 54 5.66 1.04 -12.56
CA LEU A 54 5.67 -0.30 -11.97
C LEU A 54 4.26 -0.90 -11.80
N THR A 55 4.17 -2.18 -12.15
CA THR A 55 3.01 -3.04 -11.90
C THR A 55 3.09 -3.74 -10.55
N LEU A 56 1.93 -4.16 -10.02
CA LEU A 56 1.86 -5.02 -8.83
C LEU A 56 2.78 -6.24 -8.92
N ALA A 57 2.83 -6.90 -10.09
CA ALA A 57 3.71 -8.04 -10.34
C ALA A 57 5.19 -7.74 -10.06
N GLN A 58 5.70 -6.65 -10.61
CA GLN A 58 7.10 -6.28 -10.48
C GLN A 58 7.46 -5.90 -9.05
N ILE A 59 6.56 -5.21 -8.35
CA ILE A 59 6.77 -4.81 -6.96
C ILE A 59 6.74 -6.03 -6.04
N CYS A 60 5.77 -6.93 -6.22
CA CYS A 60 5.73 -8.16 -5.46
C CYS A 60 6.97 -9.03 -5.70
N GLN A 61 7.51 -9.07 -6.92
CA GLN A 61 8.76 -9.77 -7.20
C GLN A 61 9.98 -9.09 -6.53
N THR A 62 10.00 -7.76 -6.47
CA THR A 62 11.12 -7.01 -5.90
C THR A 62 11.20 -7.17 -4.38
N TYR A 63 10.04 -7.24 -3.71
CA TYR A 63 9.94 -7.37 -2.25
C TYR A 63 9.57 -8.77 -1.78
N ASP A 64 9.65 -9.78 -2.66
CA ASP A 64 9.30 -11.18 -2.38
C ASP A 64 7.92 -11.34 -1.70
N LEU A 65 6.92 -10.60 -2.19
CA LEU A 65 5.54 -10.64 -1.70
C LEU A 65 4.69 -11.63 -2.50
N ASP A 66 3.75 -12.28 -1.82
CA ASP A 66 2.78 -13.15 -2.49
C ASP A 66 1.70 -12.34 -3.22
N ILE A 67 1.86 -12.24 -4.54
CA ILE A 67 0.91 -11.55 -5.40
C ILE A 67 -0.49 -12.18 -5.41
N ILE A 68 -0.60 -13.49 -5.20
CA ILE A 68 -1.91 -14.19 -5.26
C ILE A 68 -2.76 -13.75 -4.07
N SER A 69 -2.18 -13.80 -2.87
CA SER A 69 -2.83 -13.34 -1.64
C SER A 69 -3.13 -11.84 -1.69
N LEU A 70 -2.18 -11.01 -2.14
CA LEU A 70 -2.38 -9.56 -2.22
C LEU A 70 -3.53 -9.18 -3.17
N VAL A 71 -3.57 -9.73 -4.38
CA VAL A 71 -4.65 -9.46 -5.35
C VAL A 71 -6.00 -9.90 -4.82
N LYS A 72 -6.06 -11.02 -4.08
CA LYS A 72 -7.29 -11.50 -3.44
C LYS A 72 -7.80 -10.51 -2.39
N ASP A 73 -6.91 -10.01 -1.53
CA ASP A 73 -7.28 -9.07 -0.47
C ASP A 73 -7.67 -7.69 -1.04
N LEU A 74 -6.96 -7.22 -2.06
CA LEU A 74 -7.30 -5.98 -2.76
C LEU A 74 -8.69 -6.06 -3.41
N ASN A 75 -9.03 -7.19 -4.05
CA ASN A 75 -10.36 -7.42 -4.62
C ASN A 75 -11.45 -7.59 -3.55
N ALA A 76 -11.09 -8.13 -2.37
CA ALA A 76 -12.02 -8.30 -1.26
C ALA A 76 -12.54 -6.94 -0.73
N VAL A 77 -11.74 -5.88 -0.79
CA VAL A 77 -12.16 -4.51 -0.41
C VAL A 77 -13.37 -4.03 -1.23
N PHE A 78 -13.50 -4.45 -2.49
CA PHE A 78 -14.61 -4.06 -3.36
C PHE A 78 -15.87 -4.93 -3.17
N ASN A 79 -15.73 -6.15 -2.63
CA ASN A 79 -16.80 -7.14 -2.62
C ASN A 79 -17.37 -7.47 -1.22
N ILE A 80 -17.05 -6.68 -0.18
CA ILE A 80 -17.46 -6.97 1.20
C ILE A 80 -18.25 -5.82 1.86
N PRO A 81 -19.43 -6.12 2.46
CA PRO A 81 -20.08 -5.22 3.42
C PRO A 81 -19.24 -5.12 4.71
N GLN A 82 -18.93 -3.88 5.08
CA GLN A 82 -18.04 -3.44 6.17
C GLN A 82 -18.31 -4.13 7.53
N LYS A 83 -17.77 -5.34 7.77
CA LYS A 83 -17.81 -6.01 9.08
C LYS A 83 -16.41 -6.07 9.70
N LYS A 84 -16.09 -5.01 10.44
CA LYS A 84 -15.13 -4.93 11.56
C LYS A 84 -13.80 -5.69 11.38
N LEU A 85 -12.82 -5.09 10.69
CA LEU A 85 -11.41 -5.41 10.97
C LEU A 85 -10.88 -4.39 11.98
N GLY A 86 -10.78 -4.85 13.23
CA GLY A 86 -10.32 -4.05 14.35
C GLY A 86 -8.88 -3.58 14.13
N PHE A 87 -8.74 -2.26 14.10
CA PHE A 87 -7.47 -1.54 14.20
C PHE A 87 -6.75 -1.96 15.49
N LYS A 88 -5.94 -3.03 15.46
CA LYS A 88 -4.97 -3.29 16.53
C LYS A 88 -3.84 -2.28 16.32
N LYS A 89 -3.98 -1.12 16.95
CA LYS A 89 -2.85 -0.19 17.18
C LYS A 89 -1.73 -1.02 17.80
N SER A 90 -0.63 -1.20 17.08
CA SER A 90 0.60 -1.76 17.64
C SER A 90 1.15 -0.75 18.65
N THR A 91 0.75 -0.99 19.91
CA THR A 91 1.39 -0.74 21.20
C THR A 91 2.25 0.53 21.42
N PRO A 92 2.10 1.17 22.60
CA PRO A 92 2.75 2.44 22.94
C PRO A 92 4.27 2.37 22.94
N ILE A 93 4.89 3.44 22.44
CA ILE A 93 6.30 3.79 22.60
C ILE A 93 6.68 3.57 24.06
N LYS A 94 7.50 2.55 24.35
CA LYS A 94 8.07 2.34 25.68
C LYS A 94 8.84 3.60 26.06
N LYS A 95 8.31 4.34 27.05
CA LYS A 95 9.02 5.43 27.75
C LYS A 95 10.42 4.93 28.13
N ILE A 96 11.46 5.36 27.42
CA ILE A 96 12.82 5.19 27.89
C ILE A 96 12.96 6.07 29.14
N LYS A 97 13.16 5.42 30.29
CA LYS A 97 13.35 6.10 31.58
C LYS A 97 14.58 7.02 31.48
N LYS A 98 14.39 8.30 31.77
CA LYS A 98 15.47 9.29 31.91
C LYS A 98 16.53 8.75 32.88
N ILE A 99 17.73 8.48 32.38
CA ILE A 99 18.90 8.21 33.21
C ILE A 99 19.28 9.55 33.87
N LYS A 100 19.19 9.62 35.21
CA LYS A 100 19.73 10.73 36.00
C LYS A 100 21.25 10.65 35.94
N ILE A 101 21.87 11.47 35.09
CA ILE A 101 23.31 11.72 35.14
C ILE A 101 23.55 12.52 36.43
N LYS A 102 24.11 11.85 37.45
CA LYS A 102 24.54 12.49 38.70
C LYS A 102 25.78 13.32 38.36
N LYS A 103 25.61 14.64 38.27
CA LYS A 103 26.71 15.61 38.15
C LYS A 103 27.65 15.38 39.34
N ILE A 104 28.90 15.07 39.05
CA ILE A 104 30.02 15.06 40.01
C ILE A 104 30.47 16.51 40.18
#